data_AF-A0A3L6QQ87-F1
#
_entry.id   AF-A0A3L6QQ87-F1
#
_cell.length_a   1.000
_cell.length_b   1.000
_cell.length_c   1.000
_cell.angle_alpha   90.00
_cell.angle_beta   90.00
_cell.angle_gamma   90.00
#
_symmetry.space_group_name_H-M   'P 1'
#
loop_
_entity.id
_entity.type
_entity.pdbx_description
1 polymer ?
#
loop_
_entity_poly.entity_id
_entity_poly.type
_entity_poly.pdbx_seq_one_letter_code
_entity_poly.pdbx_strand_id
1 'polypeptide(L)'
;MEQEADAELPHTRGELLQASIDLTHHALSYVKSMALRCAVQLGVADAIRRAGGDVSLDGLAAALSLAPSKLPYLRRLMRVLTASGVFAHAGGGGYRLTPVSTLLLSDGGGGCRSLQQLVRIQLSPFCVSPVTNLAEWFSRDEETPFAMTFGTGHWDFCVRDPGFSAFFNGAMACDSRFVMDAVIHEVGGAFDGVTSMVDVAGGTGGAAKAVAAAFPQIKCTVLDLPHVIHGVPPADGRVEFVAGDMMDFIPQADALLLKSVLHDWSDEDCVRILKRCKEAICRGEQGGKLIIIDVVVGSSSSRATTCHETQLLFDLFISTLTQGRERDEKEWCKLFKEAGFSDYKVTSVLDIRSVIEVFP
;
A
#
# COMPACT_ATOMS: atom_id res chain seq x y z
N MET A 1 38.83 52.30 9.36
CA MET A 1 37.49 52.22 9.97
C MET A 1 36.65 51.45 8.98
N GLU A 2 36.75 50.12 9.04
CA GLU A 2 35.84 49.21 8.33
C GLU A 2 35.38 48.25 9.42
N GLN A 3 34.12 48.42 9.83
CA GLN A 3 33.39 47.43 10.61
C GLN A 3 33.08 46.28 9.65
N GLU A 4 33.77 45.15 9.82
CA GLU A 4 33.23 43.88 9.34
C GLU A 4 31.92 43.65 10.09
N ALA A 5 30.81 43.75 9.36
CA ALA A 5 29.51 43.35 9.83
C ALA A 5 29.58 41.84 10.08
N ASP A 6 29.62 41.46 11.35
CA ASP A 6 29.43 40.09 11.80
C ASP A 6 28.05 39.66 11.31
N ALA A 7 27.99 38.86 10.24
CA ALA A 7 26.75 38.36 9.70
C ALA A 7 26.17 37.42 10.75
N GLU A 8 25.13 37.86 11.47
CA GLU A 8 24.40 37.03 12.42
C GLU A 8 24.08 35.69 11.75
N LEU A 9 24.68 34.60 12.25
CA LEU A 9 24.37 33.27 11.79
C LEU A 9 22.85 33.07 11.93
N PRO A 10 22.16 32.56 10.89
CA PRO A 10 20.70 32.58 10.82
C PRO A 10 20.01 31.73 11.90
N HIS A 11 20.78 30.96 12.68
CA HIS A 11 20.29 30.06 13.72
C HIS A 11 21.17 30.11 14.96
N THR A 12 20.53 30.04 16.11
CA THR A 12 21.18 29.93 17.42
C THR A 12 21.90 28.60 17.58
N ARG A 13 22.90 28.55 18.48
CA ARG A 13 23.56 27.29 18.85
C ARG A 13 22.58 26.22 19.35
N GLY A 14 21.54 26.61 20.07
CA GLY A 14 20.52 25.69 20.57
C GLY A 14 19.73 25.04 19.45
N GLU A 15 19.30 25.84 18.46
CA GLU A 15 18.61 25.34 17.27
C GLU A 15 19.48 24.37 16.47
N LEU A 16 20.77 24.69 16.27
CA LEU A 16 21.70 23.81 15.56
C LEU A 16 21.93 22.45 16.27
N LEU A 17 21.94 22.44 17.61
CA LEU A 17 22.06 21.20 18.37
C LEU A 17 20.83 20.30 18.21
N GLN A 18 19.63 20.88 18.27
CA GLN A 18 18.39 20.14 18.03
C GLN A 18 18.32 19.65 16.56
N ALA A 19 18.63 20.52 15.60
CA ALA A 19 18.68 20.17 14.19
C ALA A 19 19.66 19.04 13.89
N SER A 20 20.79 18.96 14.61
CA SER A 20 21.75 17.85 14.49
C SER A 20 21.16 16.50 14.93
N ILE A 21 20.35 16.51 16.00
CA ILE A 21 19.62 15.32 16.46
C ILE A 21 18.58 14.90 15.42
N ASP A 22 17.80 15.85 14.92
CA ASP A 22 16.74 15.59 13.94
C ASP A 22 17.33 15.07 12.62
N LEU A 23 18.41 15.70 12.12
CA LEU A 23 19.14 15.25 10.94
C LEU A 23 19.68 13.82 11.10
N THR A 24 20.28 13.52 12.25
CA THR A 24 20.79 12.17 12.56
C THR A 24 19.65 11.16 12.63
N HIS A 25 18.49 11.55 13.20
CA HIS A 25 17.31 10.71 13.25
C HIS A 25 16.79 10.37 11.85
N HIS A 26 16.68 11.36 10.95
CA HIS A 26 16.29 11.13 9.55
C HIS A 26 17.30 10.23 8.81
N ALA A 27 18.60 10.49 8.96
CA ALA A 27 19.65 9.68 8.33
C ALA A 27 19.64 8.21 8.77
N LEU A 28 19.17 7.91 9.99
CA LEU A 28 19.06 6.55 10.52
C LEU A 28 17.66 5.93 10.38
N SER A 29 16.67 6.64 9.85
CA SER A 29 15.29 6.12 9.72
C SER A 29 15.21 4.84 8.91
N TYR A 30 16.05 4.64 7.90
CA TYR A 30 16.09 3.38 7.15
C TYR A 30 16.43 2.16 8.03
N VAL A 31 17.19 2.35 9.11
CA VAL A 31 17.51 1.29 10.07
C VAL A 31 16.24 0.82 10.79
N LYS A 32 15.27 1.70 11.05
CA LYS A 32 13.97 1.31 11.60
C LYS A 32 13.20 0.42 10.63
N SER A 33 13.17 0.79 9.34
CA SER A 33 12.55 -0.01 8.29
C SER A 33 13.23 -1.38 8.16
N MET A 34 14.56 -1.44 8.19
CA MET A 34 15.29 -2.71 8.13
C MET A 34 15.15 -3.55 9.40
N ALA A 35 15.01 -2.93 10.57
CA ALA A 35 14.66 -3.63 11.80
C ALA A 35 13.27 -4.26 11.71
N LEU A 36 12.28 -3.55 11.15
CA LEU A 36 10.94 -4.07 10.91
C LEU A 36 10.98 -5.24 9.93
N ARG A 37 11.70 -5.09 8.81
CA ARG A 37 11.93 -6.18 7.84
C ARG A 37 12.50 -7.42 8.52
N CYS A 38 13.55 -7.25 9.33
CA CYS A 38 14.19 -8.33 10.06
C CYS A 38 13.20 -9.05 11.00
N ALA A 39 12.41 -8.30 11.77
CA ALA A 39 11.41 -8.88 12.66
C ALA A 39 10.32 -9.67 11.93
N VAL A 40 9.88 -9.17 10.77
CA VAL A 40 8.91 -9.88 9.91
C VAL A 40 9.53 -11.15 9.32
N GLN A 41 10.77 -11.10 8.85
CA GLN A 41 11.47 -12.27 8.30
C GLN A 41 11.74 -13.35 9.34
N LEU A 42 12.09 -12.96 10.57
CA LEU A 42 12.27 -13.87 11.68
C LEU A 42 10.95 -14.43 12.23
N GLY A 43 9.80 -13.78 11.94
CA GLY A 43 8.51 -14.17 12.51
C GLY A 43 8.38 -13.82 13.99
N VAL A 44 8.93 -12.67 14.41
CA VAL A 44 8.93 -12.22 15.81
C VAL A 44 7.51 -12.12 16.38
N ALA A 45 6.57 -11.54 15.64
CA ALA A 45 5.19 -11.39 16.09
C ALA A 45 4.53 -12.76 16.35
N ASP A 46 4.73 -13.71 15.44
CA ASP A 46 4.22 -15.07 15.58
C ASP A 46 4.88 -15.82 16.75
N ALA A 47 6.18 -15.63 16.96
CA ALA A 47 6.90 -16.22 18.10
C ALA A 47 6.36 -15.72 19.44
N ILE A 48 6.10 -14.40 19.57
CA ILE A 48 5.47 -13.82 20.76
C ILE A 48 4.06 -14.39 20.97
N ARG A 49 3.24 -14.47 19.90
CA ARG A 49 1.89 -15.05 19.97
C ARG A 49 1.91 -16.51 20.43
N ARG A 50 2.78 -17.34 19.84
CA ARG A 50 2.91 -18.76 20.23
C ARG A 50 3.39 -18.96 21.66
N ALA A 51 4.17 -18.02 22.19
CA ALA A 51 4.65 -18.03 23.57
C ALA A 51 3.59 -17.53 24.60
N GLY A 52 2.36 -17.22 24.18
CA GLY A 52 1.28 -16.78 25.08
C GLY A 52 1.15 -15.26 25.23
N GLY A 53 1.85 -14.47 24.40
CA GLY A 53 1.68 -13.00 24.34
C GLY A 53 2.59 -12.19 25.27
N ASP A 54 3.35 -12.84 26.14
CA ASP A 54 4.42 -12.25 26.96
C ASP A 54 5.62 -13.20 26.96
N VAL A 55 6.75 -12.75 26.43
CA VAL A 55 7.95 -13.59 26.27
C VAL A 55 9.21 -12.86 26.68
N SER A 56 10.04 -13.49 27.52
CA SER A 56 11.37 -12.98 27.85
C SER A 56 12.27 -12.94 26.62
N LEU A 57 13.38 -12.18 26.67
CA LEU A 57 14.33 -12.15 25.57
C LEU A 57 14.89 -13.54 25.24
N ASP A 58 15.24 -14.33 26.27
CA ASP A 58 15.73 -15.71 26.11
C ASP A 58 14.65 -16.64 25.54
N GLY A 59 13.40 -16.51 26.02
CA GLY A 59 12.27 -17.24 25.49
C GLY A 59 12.00 -16.91 24.02
N LEU A 60 12.15 -15.64 23.63
CA LEU A 60 11.99 -15.19 22.26
C LEU A 60 13.09 -15.75 21.37
N ALA A 61 14.34 -15.70 21.82
CA ALA A 61 15.47 -16.29 21.10
C ALA A 61 15.27 -17.80 20.88
N ALA A 62 14.79 -18.52 21.90
CA ALA A 62 14.46 -19.94 21.81
C ALA A 62 13.29 -20.19 20.82
N ALA A 63 12.20 -19.42 20.91
CA ALA A 63 11.05 -19.54 20.02
C ALA A 63 11.38 -19.23 18.55
N LEU A 64 12.42 -18.43 18.31
CA LEU A 64 12.97 -18.10 17.00
C LEU A 64 14.11 -19.04 16.56
N SER A 65 14.46 -20.03 17.38
CA SER A 65 15.59 -20.96 17.13
C SER A 65 16.92 -20.24 16.87
N LEU A 66 17.19 -19.14 17.59
CA LEU A 66 18.42 -18.36 17.44
C LEU A 66 19.55 -18.92 18.30
N ALA A 67 20.78 -18.90 17.76
CA ALA A 67 21.96 -19.26 18.52
C ALA A 67 22.18 -18.30 19.71
N PRO A 68 22.68 -18.78 20.87
CA PRO A 68 22.92 -17.94 22.05
C PRO A 68 23.80 -16.70 21.78
N SER A 69 24.74 -16.80 20.83
CA SER A 69 25.60 -15.70 20.39
C SER A 69 24.84 -14.52 19.76
N LYS A 70 23.58 -14.72 19.33
CA LYS A 70 22.74 -13.69 18.73
C LYS A 70 21.91 -12.91 19.74
N LEU A 71 21.84 -13.36 21.00
CA LEU A 71 21.01 -12.75 22.05
C LEU A 71 21.30 -11.24 22.26
N PRO A 72 22.56 -10.76 22.29
CA PRO A 72 22.83 -9.32 22.42
C PRO A 72 22.32 -8.50 21.23
N TYR A 73 22.29 -9.08 20.03
CA TYR A 73 21.81 -8.42 18.81
C TYR A 73 20.29 -8.41 18.75
N LEU A 74 19.63 -9.51 19.13
CA LEU A 74 18.18 -9.57 19.29
C LEU A 74 17.71 -8.50 20.29
N ARG A 75 18.43 -8.32 21.41
CA ARG A 75 18.13 -7.27 22.38
C ARG A 75 18.15 -5.87 21.75
N ARG A 76 19.16 -5.57 20.92
CA ARG A 76 19.27 -4.27 20.23
C ARG A 76 18.14 -4.08 19.21
N LEU A 77 17.83 -5.11 18.43
CA LEU A 77 16.71 -5.11 17.48
C LEU A 77 15.38 -4.81 18.20
N MET A 78 15.08 -5.56 19.26
CA MET A 78 13.84 -5.40 20.01
C MET A 78 13.76 -4.05 20.73
N ARG A 79 14.88 -3.46 21.17
CA ARG A 79 14.90 -2.09 21.73
C ARG A 79 14.46 -1.05 20.70
N VAL A 80 14.96 -1.13 19.46
CA VAL A 80 14.56 -0.20 18.37
C VAL A 80 13.08 -0.35 18.06
N LEU A 81 12.61 -1.59 17.90
CA LEU A 81 11.21 -1.88 17.55
C LEU A 81 10.24 -1.53 18.67
N THR A 82 10.67 -1.66 19.92
CA THR A 82 9.87 -1.24 21.08
C THR A 82 9.82 0.28 21.21
N ALA A 83 10.96 0.95 21.03
CA ALA A 83 11.02 2.42 21.03
C ALA A 83 10.21 3.03 19.86
N SER A 84 10.05 2.30 18.76
CA SER A 84 9.26 2.70 17.60
C SER A 84 7.78 2.29 17.70
N GLY A 85 7.34 1.72 18.84
CA GLY A 85 5.94 1.32 19.07
C GLY A 85 5.48 0.06 18.32
N VAL A 86 6.36 -0.60 17.58
CA VAL A 86 6.05 -1.86 16.87
C VAL A 86 5.80 -2.98 17.88
N PHE A 87 6.62 -3.09 18.92
CA PHE A 87 6.40 -3.99 20.06
C PHE A 87 6.34 -3.20 21.37
N ALA A 88 5.97 -3.84 22.47
CA ALA A 88 5.98 -3.23 23.79
C ALA A 88 6.66 -4.12 24.82
N HIS A 89 7.17 -3.50 25.90
CA HIS A 89 7.56 -4.26 27.09
C HIS A 89 6.33 -4.77 27.84
N ALA A 90 6.45 -5.97 28.38
CA ALA A 90 5.56 -6.49 29.41
C ALA A 90 6.07 -6.09 30.82
N GLY A 91 5.20 -6.14 31.82
CA GLY A 91 5.49 -5.70 33.19
C GLY A 91 6.67 -6.42 33.87
N GLY A 92 7.07 -7.61 33.37
CA GLY A 92 8.21 -8.39 33.85
C GLY A 92 9.50 -8.28 33.02
N GLY A 93 9.61 -7.32 32.10
CA GLY A 93 10.77 -7.17 31.22
C GLY A 93 10.76 -8.06 29.97
N GLY A 94 9.64 -8.76 29.72
CA GLY A 94 9.37 -9.47 28.47
C GLY A 94 8.88 -8.55 27.35
N TYR A 95 8.58 -9.13 26.19
CA TYR A 95 8.02 -8.46 25.02
C TYR A 95 6.61 -8.96 24.74
N ARG A 96 5.74 -8.03 24.32
CA ARG A 96 4.36 -8.30 23.92
C ARG A 96 4.01 -7.58 22.62
N LEU A 97 2.93 -8.02 21.99
CA LEU A 97 2.39 -7.38 20.79
C LEU A 97 1.75 -6.02 21.13
N THR A 98 1.90 -5.06 20.21
CA THR A 98 1.07 -3.86 20.07
C THR A 98 0.10 -4.03 18.90
N PRO A 99 -0.91 -3.15 18.73
CA PRO A 99 -1.76 -3.16 17.54
C PRO A 99 -0.97 -3.18 16.22
N VAL A 100 0.16 -2.47 16.13
CA VAL A 100 1.03 -2.47 14.95
C VAL A 100 1.60 -3.85 14.68
N SER A 101 2.24 -4.50 15.68
CA SER A 101 2.77 -5.86 15.48
C SER A 101 1.70 -6.94 15.29
N THR A 102 0.46 -6.70 15.75
CA THR A 102 -0.65 -7.63 15.50
C THR A 102 -0.96 -7.75 14.01
N LEU A 103 -0.79 -6.66 13.24
CA LEU A 103 -0.90 -6.67 11.78
C LEU A 103 0.23 -7.47 11.10
N LEU A 104 1.29 -7.84 11.83
CA LEU A 104 2.41 -8.62 11.29
C LEU A 104 2.30 -10.13 11.55
N LEU A 105 1.21 -10.59 12.18
CA LEU A 105 0.97 -12.00 12.43
C LEU A 105 0.71 -12.74 11.13
N SER A 106 1.24 -13.96 11.01
CA SER A 106 0.88 -14.86 9.91
C SER A 106 -0.59 -15.27 10.01
N ASP A 107 -1.25 -15.39 8.85
CA ASP A 107 -2.65 -15.79 8.72
C ASP A 107 -2.82 -17.24 9.20
N GLY A 108 -3.25 -17.40 10.45
CA GLY A 108 -3.38 -18.68 11.16
C GLY A 108 -4.82 -19.19 11.30
N GLY A 109 -5.72 -18.85 10.37
CA GLY A 109 -7.03 -19.51 10.27
C GLY A 109 -8.24 -18.83 10.95
N GLY A 110 -8.21 -17.53 11.26
CA GLY A 110 -9.42 -16.84 11.73
C GLY A 110 -9.27 -15.33 11.83
N GLY A 111 -10.04 -14.58 11.02
CA GLY A 111 -10.11 -13.11 11.04
C GLY A 111 -8.92 -12.43 10.35
N CYS A 112 -8.92 -12.44 9.03
CA CYS A 112 -7.78 -12.08 8.17
C CYS A 112 -7.56 -10.56 8.08
N ARG A 113 -6.70 -10.01 8.94
CA ARG A 113 -6.25 -8.60 8.93
C ARG A 113 -4.72 -8.45 8.88
N SER A 114 -4.00 -9.50 8.50
CA SER A 114 -2.55 -9.42 8.36
C SER A 114 -2.18 -8.43 7.25
N LEU A 115 -1.11 -7.67 7.46
CA LEU A 115 -0.40 -6.86 6.48
C LEU A 115 1.06 -7.35 6.32
N GLN A 116 1.36 -8.55 6.84
CA GLN A 116 2.71 -9.09 6.85
C GLN A 116 3.32 -9.17 5.43
N GLN A 117 2.56 -9.66 4.44
CA GLN A 117 3.05 -9.79 3.07
C GLN A 117 3.25 -8.41 2.40
N LEU A 118 2.38 -7.44 2.70
CA LEU A 118 2.53 -6.06 2.23
C LEU A 118 3.84 -5.44 2.75
N VAL A 119 4.10 -5.55 4.06
CA VAL A 119 5.35 -5.06 4.65
C VAL A 119 6.56 -5.80 4.08
N ARG A 120 6.45 -7.10 3.79
CA ARG A 120 7.54 -7.88 3.18
C ARG A 120 7.91 -7.36 1.80
N ILE A 121 6.94 -7.04 0.94
CA ILE A 121 7.25 -6.54 -0.41
C ILE A 121 7.78 -5.11 -0.38
N GLN A 122 7.15 -4.21 0.40
CA GLN A 122 7.57 -2.82 0.53
C GLN A 122 9.02 -2.69 1.01
N LEU A 123 9.45 -3.61 1.89
CA LEU A 123 10.81 -3.64 2.42
C LEU A 123 11.73 -4.62 1.68
N SER A 124 11.28 -5.22 0.58
CA SER A 124 12.09 -6.13 -0.24
C SER A 124 13.15 -5.38 -1.06
N PRO A 125 14.19 -6.05 -1.57
CA PRO A 125 15.15 -5.41 -2.46
C PRO A 125 14.50 -4.81 -3.72
N PHE A 126 13.39 -5.39 -4.19
CA PHE A 126 12.66 -4.89 -5.36
C PHE A 126 12.11 -3.48 -5.17
N CYS A 127 11.75 -3.11 -3.95
CA CYS A 127 11.24 -1.78 -3.62
C CYS A 127 12.31 -0.86 -3.01
N VAL A 128 13.26 -1.41 -2.26
CA VAL A 128 14.27 -0.60 -1.56
C VAL A 128 15.41 -0.18 -2.49
N SER A 129 15.86 -1.04 -3.41
CA SER A 129 16.98 -0.74 -4.29
C SER A 129 16.72 0.43 -5.27
N PRO A 130 15.51 0.58 -5.87
CA PRO A 130 15.18 1.76 -6.66
C PRO A 130 15.35 3.07 -5.87
N VAL A 131 14.90 3.08 -4.62
CA VAL A 131 14.97 4.27 -3.74
C VAL A 131 16.43 4.66 -3.44
N THR A 132 17.34 3.69 -3.29
CA THR A 132 18.75 4.00 -3.02
C THR A 132 19.47 4.66 -4.19
N ASN A 133 18.90 4.61 -5.40
CA ASN A 133 19.52 5.12 -6.61
C ASN A 133 18.85 6.42 -7.13
N LEU A 134 17.96 7.06 -6.35
CA LEU A 134 17.19 8.23 -6.79
C LEU A 134 18.06 9.38 -7.33
N ALA A 135 19.15 9.72 -6.64
CA ALA A 135 20.03 10.80 -7.07
C ALA A 135 20.68 10.52 -8.44
N GLU A 136 21.03 9.26 -8.70
CA GLU A 136 21.58 8.83 -9.99
C GLU A 136 20.51 8.85 -11.08
N TRP A 137 19.29 8.40 -10.76
CA TRP A 137 18.15 8.44 -11.68
C TRP A 137 17.85 9.85 -12.16
N PHE A 138 17.84 10.86 -11.28
CA PHE A 138 17.64 12.27 -11.66
C PHE A 138 18.66 12.80 -12.68
N SER A 139 19.81 12.13 -12.82
CA SER A 139 20.87 12.52 -13.77
C SER A 139 20.84 11.70 -15.07
N ARG A 140 19.86 10.80 -15.24
CA ARG A 140 19.73 9.88 -16.37
C ARG A 140 18.38 10.06 -17.06
N ASP A 141 18.30 9.61 -18.31
CA ASP A 141 17.08 9.61 -19.12
C ASP A 141 16.42 8.22 -19.07
N GLU A 142 16.12 7.76 -17.85
CA GLU A 142 15.44 6.49 -17.61
C GLU A 142 14.04 6.75 -17.05
N GLU A 143 13.06 5.96 -17.48
CA GLU A 143 11.65 6.22 -17.19
C GLU A 143 11.31 6.20 -15.69
N THR A 144 11.85 5.23 -14.94
CA THR A 144 11.67 5.12 -13.48
C THR A 144 12.94 4.62 -12.78
N PRO A 145 13.11 4.89 -11.47
CA PRO A 145 14.20 4.31 -10.67
C PRO A 145 14.19 2.77 -10.70
N PHE A 146 13.01 2.14 -10.78
CA PHE A 146 12.87 0.70 -10.93
C PHE A 146 13.42 0.21 -12.26
N ALA A 147 13.05 0.86 -13.37
CA ALA A 147 13.54 0.51 -14.70
C ALA A 147 15.06 0.64 -14.80
N MET A 148 15.63 1.72 -14.26
CA MET A 148 17.08 1.90 -14.17
C MET A 148 17.77 0.78 -13.35
N THR A 149 17.12 0.29 -12.29
CA THR A 149 17.70 -0.71 -11.38
C THR A 149 17.59 -2.14 -11.91
N PHE A 150 16.46 -2.49 -12.54
CA PHE A 150 16.16 -3.86 -12.97
C PHE A 150 16.16 -4.05 -14.49
N GLY A 151 16.40 -2.99 -15.26
CA GLY A 151 16.51 -2.99 -16.72
C GLY A 151 15.19 -3.18 -17.46
N THR A 152 14.05 -3.02 -16.79
CA THR A 152 12.69 -3.15 -17.36
C THR A 152 11.67 -2.52 -16.43
N GLY A 153 10.51 -2.09 -16.96
CA GLY A 153 9.42 -1.54 -16.15
C GLY A 153 8.84 -2.56 -15.16
N HIS A 154 8.19 -2.07 -14.10
CA HIS A 154 7.63 -2.91 -13.02
C HIS A 154 6.68 -4.01 -13.52
N TRP A 155 5.73 -3.66 -14.40
CA TRP A 155 4.75 -4.62 -14.92
C TRP A 155 5.37 -5.64 -15.88
N ASP A 156 6.33 -5.23 -16.71
CA ASP A 156 7.10 -6.16 -17.55
C ASP A 156 7.93 -7.12 -16.70
N PHE A 157 8.46 -6.65 -15.56
CA PHE A 157 9.16 -7.49 -14.61
C PHE A 157 8.23 -8.55 -13.98
N CYS A 158 6.99 -8.18 -13.62
CA CYS A 158 5.96 -9.13 -13.19
C CYS A 158 5.67 -10.20 -14.26
N VAL A 159 5.57 -9.82 -15.53
CA VAL A 159 5.35 -10.78 -16.63
C VAL A 159 6.54 -11.73 -16.79
N ARG A 160 7.77 -11.22 -16.65
CA ARG A 160 9.01 -11.97 -16.86
C ARG A 160 9.39 -12.89 -15.69
N ASP A 161 9.04 -12.53 -14.46
CA ASP A 161 9.41 -13.27 -13.24
C ASP A 161 8.15 -13.75 -12.48
N PRO A 162 7.76 -15.02 -12.67
CA PRO A 162 6.62 -15.61 -11.96
C PRO A 162 6.77 -15.61 -10.43
N GLY A 163 8.00 -15.66 -9.91
CA GLY A 163 8.28 -15.61 -8.48
C GLY A 163 8.00 -14.23 -7.91
N PHE A 164 8.42 -13.16 -8.62
CA PHE A 164 8.06 -11.80 -8.27
C PHE A 164 6.56 -11.54 -8.41
N SER A 165 5.94 -11.99 -9.50
CA SER A 165 4.49 -11.86 -9.71
C SER A 165 3.68 -12.51 -8.58
N ALA A 166 4.03 -13.75 -8.18
CA ALA A 166 3.38 -14.42 -7.06
C ALA A 166 3.59 -13.67 -5.74
N PHE A 167 4.78 -13.12 -5.51
CA PHE A 167 5.10 -12.34 -4.31
C PHE A 167 4.30 -11.02 -4.25
N PHE A 168 4.21 -10.30 -5.37
CA PHE A 168 3.42 -9.09 -5.52
C PHE A 168 1.92 -9.37 -5.34
N ASN A 169 1.39 -10.37 -6.02
CA ASN A 169 -0.02 -10.77 -5.90
C ASN A 169 -0.39 -11.18 -4.47
N GLY A 170 0.50 -11.89 -3.77
CA GLY A 170 0.29 -12.24 -2.36
C GLY A 170 0.21 -11.01 -1.45
N ALA A 171 1.04 -9.99 -1.70
CA ALA A 171 1.01 -8.73 -0.97
C ALA A 171 -0.24 -7.90 -1.27
N MET A 172 -0.65 -7.78 -2.54
CA MET A 172 -1.85 -7.05 -2.92
C MET A 172 -3.12 -7.73 -2.40
N ALA A 173 -3.17 -9.07 -2.39
CA ALA A 173 -4.27 -9.80 -1.78
C ALA A 173 -4.35 -9.55 -0.26
N CYS A 174 -3.20 -9.43 0.42
CA CYS A 174 -3.08 -9.10 1.84
C CYS A 174 -3.67 -7.71 2.13
N ASP A 175 -3.24 -6.71 1.35
CA ASP A 175 -3.73 -5.33 1.43
C ASP A 175 -5.23 -5.23 1.14
N SER A 176 -5.70 -5.86 0.05
CA SER A 176 -7.12 -5.83 -0.33
C SER A 176 -8.05 -6.38 0.74
N ARG A 177 -7.67 -7.44 1.47
CA ARG A 177 -8.48 -7.93 2.59
C ARG A 177 -8.62 -6.91 3.70
N PHE A 178 -7.52 -6.23 4.04
CA PHE A 178 -7.52 -5.22 5.11
C PHE A 178 -8.28 -3.95 4.72
N VAL A 179 -8.01 -3.41 3.53
CA VAL A 179 -8.63 -2.18 3.05
C VAL A 179 -10.12 -2.38 2.80
N MET A 180 -10.52 -3.50 2.20
CA MET A 180 -11.93 -3.74 1.90
C MET A 180 -12.77 -4.01 3.15
N ASP A 181 -12.22 -4.59 4.22
CA ASP A 181 -12.91 -4.71 5.51
C ASP A 181 -13.34 -3.33 6.03
N ALA A 182 -12.42 -2.34 5.96
CA ALA A 182 -12.72 -0.97 6.36
C ALA A 182 -13.69 -0.28 5.40
N VAL A 183 -13.47 -0.39 4.08
CA VAL A 183 -14.34 0.24 3.06
C VAL A 183 -15.77 -0.27 3.15
N ILE A 184 -15.97 -1.58 3.30
CA ILE A 184 -17.31 -2.18 3.43
C ILE A 184 -18.01 -1.69 4.71
N HIS A 185 -17.27 -1.58 5.83
CA HIS A 185 -17.84 -1.15 7.11
C HIS A 185 -18.13 0.36 7.16
N GLU A 186 -17.24 1.19 6.63
CA GLU A 186 -17.31 2.66 6.74
C GLU A 186 -18.04 3.32 5.55
N VAL A 187 -17.93 2.74 4.35
CA VAL A 187 -18.42 3.32 3.09
C VAL A 187 -19.16 2.26 2.25
N GLY A 188 -19.79 1.28 2.90
CA GLY A 188 -20.57 0.23 2.23
C GLY A 188 -21.67 0.77 1.31
N GLY A 189 -22.21 1.96 1.61
CA GLY A 189 -23.21 2.64 0.78
C GLY A 189 -22.72 3.01 -0.64
N ALA A 190 -21.41 3.00 -0.90
CA ALA A 190 -20.89 3.15 -2.26
C ALA A 190 -21.38 2.04 -3.20
N PHE A 191 -21.71 0.86 -2.66
CA PHE A 191 -22.21 -0.30 -3.39
C PHE A 191 -23.74 -0.39 -3.45
N ASP A 192 -24.47 0.60 -2.92
CA ASP A 192 -25.93 0.62 -2.97
C ASP A 192 -26.44 0.70 -4.40
N GLY A 193 -27.46 -0.11 -4.71
CA GLY A 193 -28.09 -0.18 -6.04
C GLY A 193 -27.29 -0.91 -7.11
N VAL A 194 -26.08 -1.38 -6.81
CA VAL A 194 -25.23 -2.15 -7.75
C VAL A 194 -25.74 -3.59 -7.85
N THR A 195 -25.85 -4.13 -9.08
CA THR A 195 -26.21 -5.55 -9.30
C THR A 195 -25.12 -6.33 -10.01
N SER A 196 -24.28 -5.64 -10.78
CA SER A 196 -23.09 -6.16 -11.44
C SER A 196 -21.90 -5.24 -11.21
N MET A 197 -20.73 -5.82 -10.93
CA MET A 197 -19.50 -5.07 -10.72
C MET A 197 -18.32 -5.74 -11.43
N VAL A 198 -17.46 -4.94 -12.07
CA VAL A 198 -16.14 -5.39 -12.54
C VAL A 198 -15.04 -4.76 -11.69
N ASP A 199 -14.22 -5.59 -11.07
CA ASP A 199 -12.95 -5.24 -10.43
C ASP A 199 -11.85 -5.23 -11.50
N VAL A 200 -11.50 -4.03 -11.97
CA VAL A 200 -10.59 -3.79 -13.10
C VAL A 200 -9.15 -3.77 -12.58
N ALA A 201 -8.28 -4.58 -13.18
CA ALA A 201 -6.97 -4.92 -12.63
C ALA A 201 -7.08 -5.47 -11.19
N GLY A 202 -8.11 -6.29 -10.94
CA GLY A 202 -8.47 -6.80 -9.60
C GLY A 202 -7.55 -7.90 -9.05
N GLY A 203 -6.50 -8.26 -9.79
CA GLY A 203 -5.51 -9.26 -9.44
C GLY A 203 -6.11 -10.65 -9.21
N THR A 204 -5.84 -11.19 -8.01
CA THR A 204 -6.40 -12.49 -7.58
C THR A 204 -7.83 -12.40 -7.05
N GLY A 205 -8.49 -11.26 -7.25
CA GLY A 205 -9.89 -10.99 -6.90
C GLY A 205 -10.12 -10.71 -5.42
N GLY A 206 -9.10 -10.22 -4.70
CA GLY A 206 -9.21 -9.97 -3.26
C GLY A 206 -10.33 -8.99 -2.90
N ALA A 207 -10.47 -7.90 -3.68
CA ALA A 207 -11.51 -6.91 -3.45
C ALA A 207 -12.88 -7.39 -3.92
N ALA A 208 -12.99 -7.91 -5.14
CA ALA A 208 -14.20 -8.57 -5.64
C ALA A 208 -14.76 -9.64 -4.68
N LYS A 209 -13.92 -10.50 -4.11
CA LYS A 209 -14.34 -11.53 -3.14
C LYS A 209 -14.89 -10.93 -1.85
N ALA A 210 -14.32 -9.83 -1.37
CA ALA A 210 -14.82 -9.13 -0.19
C ALA A 210 -16.20 -8.51 -0.45
N VAL A 211 -16.37 -7.86 -1.61
CA VAL A 211 -17.66 -7.30 -2.04
C VAL A 211 -18.71 -8.41 -2.20
N ALA A 212 -18.40 -9.49 -2.93
CA ALA A 212 -19.32 -10.61 -3.11
C ALA A 212 -19.74 -11.28 -1.79
N ALA A 213 -18.86 -11.29 -0.79
CA ALA A 213 -19.18 -11.83 0.53
C ALA A 213 -20.10 -10.90 1.34
N ALA A 214 -19.90 -9.58 1.25
CA ALA A 214 -20.70 -8.59 1.99
C ALA A 214 -22.04 -8.27 1.30
N PHE A 215 -22.08 -8.36 -0.03
CA PHE A 215 -23.22 -8.01 -0.87
C PHE A 215 -23.53 -9.15 -1.86
N PRO A 216 -24.15 -10.26 -1.41
CA PRO A 216 -24.36 -11.45 -2.23
C PRO A 216 -25.21 -11.25 -3.49
N GLN A 217 -25.94 -10.13 -3.58
CA GLN A 217 -26.70 -9.73 -4.75
C GLN A 217 -25.82 -9.18 -5.90
N ILE A 218 -24.58 -8.77 -5.62
CA ILE A 218 -23.68 -8.18 -6.61
C ILE A 218 -22.91 -9.28 -7.32
N LYS A 219 -23.16 -9.43 -8.62
CA LYS A 219 -22.36 -10.30 -9.48
C LYS A 219 -21.00 -9.65 -9.72
N CYS A 220 -19.95 -10.25 -9.20
CA CYS A 220 -18.60 -9.72 -9.29
C CYS A 220 -17.80 -10.42 -10.39
N THR A 221 -17.18 -9.63 -11.25
CA THR A 221 -16.20 -10.08 -12.26
C THR A 221 -14.86 -9.42 -11.96
N VAL A 222 -13.76 -10.14 -12.12
CA VAL A 222 -12.40 -9.61 -12.06
C VAL A 222 -11.85 -9.60 -13.47
N LEU A 223 -11.39 -8.44 -13.95
CA LEU A 223 -10.61 -8.30 -15.16
C LEU A 223 -9.15 -8.12 -14.77
N ASP A 224 -8.27 -8.98 -15.28
CA ASP A 224 -6.82 -8.79 -15.14
C ASP A 224 -6.06 -9.45 -16.29
N LEU A 225 -4.75 -9.19 -16.38
CA LEU A 225 -3.89 -9.73 -17.41
C LEU A 225 -3.88 -11.27 -17.41
N PRO A 226 -3.73 -11.91 -18.58
CA PRO A 226 -3.78 -13.37 -18.68
C PRO A 226 -2.84 -14.12 -17.74
N HIS A 227 -1.62 -13.60 -17.54
CA HIS A 227 -0.64 -14.24 -16.66
C HIS A 227 -1.05 -14.24 -15.18
N VAL A 228 -1.84 -13.24 -14.75
CA VAL A 228 -2.37 -13.16 -13.38
C VAL A 228 -3.54 -14.12 -13.22
N ILE A 229 -4.50 -14.08 -14.14
CA ILE A 229 -5.72 -14.91 -14.11
C ILE A 229 -5.38 -16.41 -14.16
N HIS A 230 -4.40 -16.81 -14.96
CA HIS A 230 -3.94 -18.20 -15.01
C HIS A 230 -3.35 -18.71 -13.68
N GLY A 231 -2.90 -17.82 -12.79
CA GLY A 231 -2.40 -18.16 -11.46
C GLY A 231 -3.49 -18.31 -10.39
N VAL A 232 -4.74 -17.98 -10.71
CA VAL A 232 -5.86 -18.03 -9.76
C VAL A 232 -6.47 -19.44 -9.74
N PRO A 233 -6.79 -20.00 -8.56
CA PRO A 233 -7.56 -21.24 -8.47
C PRO A 233 -8.91 -21.13 -9.22
N PRO A 234 -9.49 -22.25 -9.68
CA PRO A 234 -10.79 -22.23 -10.34
C PRO A 234 -11.85 -21.46 -9.54
N ALA A 235 -12.70 -20.72 -10.25
CA ALA A 235 -13.75 -19.91 -9.65
C ALA A 235 -14.61 -20.76 -8.70
N ASP A 236 -14.88 -20.22 -7.51
CA ASP A 236 -15.74 -20.85 -6.51
C ASP A 236 -17.24 -20.58 -6.77
N GLY A 237 -17.55 -19.99 -7.93
CA GLY A 237 -18.88 -19.59 -8.35
C GLY A 237 -19.37 -18.25 -7.81
N ARG A 238 -18.59 -17.57 -6.94
CA ARG A 238 -18.96 -16.24 -6.39
C ARG A 238 -18.36 -15.08 -7.16
N VAL A 239 -17.21 -15.29 -7.80
CA VAL A 239 -16.51 -14.30 -8.60
C VAL A 239 -16.10 -14.92 -9.93
N GLU A 240 -16.42 -14.25 -11.03
CA GLU A 240 -15.98 -14.61 -12.38
C GLU A 240 -14.65 -13.95 -12.70
N PHE A 241 -13.80 -14.62 -13.47
CA PHE A 241 -12.47 -14.11 -13.85
C PHE A 241 -12.38 -14.00 -15.37
N VAL A 242 -11.99 -12.83 -15.86
CA VAL A 242 -11.82 -12.50 -17.27
C VAL A 242 -10.38 -12.09 -17.50
N ALA A 243 -9.69 -12.80 -18.39
CA ALA A 243 -8.36 -12.44 -18.83
C ALA A 243 -8.42 -11.38 -19.93
N GLY A 244 -7.73 -10.26 -19.74
CA GLY A 244 -7.68 -9.17 -20.71
C GLY A 244 -6.83 -7.99 -20.24
N ASP A 245 -6.67 -7.01 -21.13
CA ASP A 245 -6.01 -5.74 -20.82
C ASP A 245 -7.08 -4.63 -20.71
N MET A 246 -7.09 -3.91 -19.60
CA MET A 246 -8.02 -2.81 -19.35
C MET A 246 -7.84 -1.63 -20.32
N MET A 247 -6.67 -1.49 -20.94
CA MET A 247 -6.40 -0.49 -21.98
C MET A 247 -7.19 -0.80 -23.26
N ASP A 248 -7.43 -2.09 -23.52
CA ASP A 248 -8.11 -2.57 -24.72
C ASP A 248 -9.61 -2.73 -24.49
N PHE A 249 -10.01 -3.37 -23.40
CA PHE A 249 -11.40 -3.74 -23.14
C PHE A 249 -11.71 -3.86 -21.64
N ILE A 250 -12.89 -3.38 -21.25
CA ILE A 250 -13.48 -3.58 -19.93
C ILE A 250 -14.90 -4.15 -20.10
N PRO A 251 -15.26 -5.28 -19.45
CA PRO A 251 -16.62 -5.80 -19.47
C PRO A 251 -17.65 -4.79 -18.94
N GLN A 252 -18.87 -4.83 -19.47
CA GLN A 252 -19.93 -3.95 -19.02
C GLN A 252 -20.46 -4.37 -17.64
N ALA A 253 -20.73 -3.37 -16.78
CA ALA A 253 -21.32 -3.56 -15.46
C ALA A 253 -21.95 -2.26 -14.92
N ASP A 254 -22.77 -2.38 -13.88
CA ASP A 254 -23.39 -1.22 -13.21
C ASP A 254 -22.34 -0.40 -12.44
N ALA A 255 -21.36 -1.09 -11.84
CA ALA A 255 -20.22 -0.46 -11.19
C ALA A 255 -18.90 -1.02 -11.71
N LEU A 256 -17.90 -0.15 -11.79
CA LEU A 256 -16.50 -0.55 -11.97
C LEU A 256 -15.73 -0.22 -10.69
N LEU A 257 -14.78 -1.05 -10.32
CA LEU A 257 -13.88 -0.86 -9.19
C LEU A 257 -12.44 -0.77 -9.70
N LEU A 258 -11.73 0.29 -9.32
CA LEU A 258 -10.30 0.49 -9.52
C LEU A 258 -9.65 0.71 -8.16
N LYS A 259 -9.08 -0.35 -7.57
CA LYS A 259 -8.38 -0.25 -6.28
C LYS A 259 -6.87 -0.32 -6.51
N SER A 260 -6.13 0.73 -6.14
CA SER A 260 -4.67 0.78 -6.29
C SER A 260 -4.27 0.49 -7.73
N VAL A 261 -4.89 1.21 -8.67
CA VAL A 261 -4.65 1.06 -10.10
C VAL A 261 -4.15 2.37 -10.69
N LEU A 262 -4.95 3.43 -10.60
CA LEU A 262 -4.67 4.70 -11.29
C LEU A 262 -3.44 5.40 -10.72
N HIS A 263 -3.07 5.12 -9.47
CA HIS A 263 -1.82 5.63 -8.92
C HIS A 263 -0.56 5.06 -9.60
N ASP A 264 -0.64 3.99 -10.39
CA ASP A 264 0.50 3.39 -11.09
C ASP A 264 0.75 3.95 -12.49
N TRP A 265 -0.14 4.81 -12.98
CA TRP A 265 -0.15 5.28 -14.37
C TRP A 265 0.04 6.80 -14.46
N SER A 266 0.63 7.21 -15.60
CA SER A 266 0.68 8.61 -16.04
C SER A 266 -0.72 9.22 -16.09
N ASP A 267 -0.82 10.55 -16.08
CA ASP A 267 -2.11 11.23 -16.20
C ASP A 267 -2.79 10.90 -17.55
N GLU A 268 -2.00 10.81 -18.62
CA GLU A 268 -2.46 10.47 -19.96
C GLU A 268 -3.08 9.07 -20.00
N ASP A 269 -2.40 8.08 -19.40
CA ASP A 269 -2.91 6.72 -19.32
C ASP A 269 -4.09 6.60 -18.35
N CYS A 270 -4.10 7.36 -17.25
CA CYS A 270 -5.28 7.45 -16.37
C CYS A 270 -6.50 7.93 -17.15
N VAL A 271 -6.38 8.99 -17.96
CA VAL A 271 -7.50 9.48 -18.79
C VAL A 271 -7.96 8.42 -19.79
N ARG A 272 -7.05 7.64 -20.37
CA ARG A 272 -7.39 6.52 -21.27
C ARG A 272 -8.18 5.43 -20.54
N ILE A 273 -7.69 4.97 -19.38
CA ILE A 273 -8.36 3.98 -18.53
C ILE A 273 -9.75 4.48 -18.11
N LEU A 274 -9.84 5.73 -17.65
CA LEU A 274 -11.09 6.34 -17.21
C LEU A 274 -12.12 6.43 -18.35
N LYS A 275 -11.69 6.74 -19.59
CA LYS A 275 -12.58 6.72 -20.77
C LYS A 275 -13.11 5.31 -21.04
N ARG A 276 -12.27 4.27 -20.96
CA ARG A 276 -12.71 2.88 -21.07
C ARG A 276 -13.70 2.50 -19.98
N CYS A 277 -13.45 2.94 -18.75
CA CYS A 277 -14.38 2.73 -17.65
C CYS A 277 -15.73 3.39 -17.95
N LYS A 278 -15.74 4.63 -18.41
CA LYS A 278 -16.97 5.34 -18.78
C LYS A 278 -17.76 4.63 -19.89
N GLU A 279 -17.08 4.05 -20.88
CA GLU A 279 -17.71 3.26 -21.95
C GLU A 279 -18.33 1.95 -21.44
N ALA A 280 -17.71 1.32 -20.42
CA ALA A 280 -18.15 0.06 -19.85
C ALA A 280 -19.26 0.21 -18.79
N ILE A 281 -19.44 1.40 -18.20
CA ILE A 281 -20.51 1.64 -17.22
C ILE A 281 -21.90 1.55 -17.89
N CYS A 282 -22.72 0.61 -17.42
CA CYS A 282 -24.11 0.46 -17.82
C CYS A 282 -24.95 1.67 -17.39
N ARG A 283 -25.72 2.25 -18.32
CA ARG A 283 -26.62 3.38 -18.04
C ARG A 283 -28.05 2.90 -17.71
N GLY A 284 -28.16 1.99 -16.75
CA GLY A 284 -29.46 1.48 -16.27
C GLY A 284 -30.28 2.55 -15.53
N GLU A 285 -31.47 2.18 -15.06
CA GLU A 285 -32.43 3.09 -14.40
C GLU A 285 -31.88 3.78 -13.14
N GLN A 286 -30.94 3.14 -12.43
CA GLN A 286 -30.31 3.67 -11.22
C GLN A 286 -29.05 4.52 -11.51
N GLY A 287 -28.62 4.60 -12.77
CA GLY A 287 -27.30 5.11 -13.14
C GLY A 287 -26.17 4.16 -12.75
N GLY A 288 -25.07 4.19 -13.48
CA GLY A 288 -23.86 3.43 -13.14
C GLY A 288 -22.76 4.34 -12.59
N LYS A 289 -21.74 3.75 -11.96
CA LYS A 289 -20.66 4.52 -11.31
C LYS A 289 -19.30 3.83 -11.44
N LEU A 290 -18.25 4.62 -11.31
CA LEU A 290 -16.90 4.12 -11.08
C LEU A 290 -16.54 4.36 -9.61
N ILE A 291 -15.98 3.34 -8.95
CA ILE A 291 -15.49 3.39 -7.58
C ILE A 291 -13.97 3.27 -7.64
N ILE A 292 -13.26 4.28 -7.16
CA ILE A 292 -11.79 4.28 -7.07
C ILE A 292 -11.39 4.20 -5.60
N ILE A 293 -10.41 3.37 -5.28
CA ILE A 293 -9.82 3.28 -3.95
C ILE A 293 -8.32 3.53 -4.06
N ASP A 294 -7.91 4.77 -3.75
CA ASP A 294 -6.53 5.25 -3.85
C ASP A 294 -6.22 6.32 -2.79
N VAL A 295 -4.97 6.80 -2.73
CA VAL A 295 -4.67 7.97 -1.88
C VAL A 295 -5.21 9.23 -2.54
N VAL A 296 -5.79 10.10 -1.71
CA VAL A 296 -6.01 11.51 -2.07
C VAL A 296 -5.14 12.33 -1.15
N VAL A 297 -4.10 12.95 -1.67
CA VAL A 297 -3.14 13.71 -0.85
C VAL A 297 -3.87 14.87 -0.16
N GLY A 298 -3.77 14.92 1.16
CA GLY A 298 -4.44 15.93 1.99
C GLY A 298 -5.91 15.64 2.31
N SER A 299 -6.46 14.47 1.94
CA SER A 299 -7.85 14.09 2.29
C SER A 299 -8.05 13.66 3.74
N SER A 300 -6.96 13.39 4.47
CA SER A 300 -7.00 12.92 5.85
C SER A 300 -7.82 13.85 6.72
N SER A 301 -8.90 13.32 7.30
CA SER A 301 -9.68 14.02 8.33
C SER A 301 -8.92 14.13 9.67
N SER A 302 -7.92 13.27 9.86
CA SER A 302 -7.05 13.28 11.02
C SER A 302 -6.10 14.47 11.01
N ARG A 303 -6.00 15.15 12.16
CA ARG A 303 -5.01 16.21 12.41
C ARG A 303 -3.60 15.67 12.69
N ALA A 304 -3.40 14.35 12.61
CA ALA A 304 -2.09 13.75 12.85
C ALA A 304 -1.15 14.02 11.67
N THR A 305 -0.04 14.71 11.94
CA THR A 305 1.02 14.98 10.96
C THR A 305 1.51 13.72 10.25
N THR A 306 1.51 12.57 10.95
CA THR A 306 1.94 11.28 10.41
C THR A 306 1.09 10.79 9.25
N CYS A 307 -0.22 11.08 9.21
CA CYS A 307 -1.08 10.66 8.10
C CYS A 307 -0.67 11.36 6.80
N HIS A 308 -0.52 12.68 6.84
CA HIS A 308 -0.09 13.46 5.68
C HIS A 308 1.33 13.09 5.24
N GLU A 309 2.27 12.96 6.19
CA GLU A 309 3.63 12.50 5.89
C GLU A 309 3.61 11.11 5.22
N THR A 310 2.75 10.20 5.68
CA THR A 310 2.59 8.87 5.07
C THR A 310 2.09 8.96 3.63
N GLN A 311 1.13 9.85 3.33
CA GLN A 311 0.64 10.06 1.97
C GLN A 311 1.76 10.56 1.04
N LEU A 312 2.57 11.52 1.50
CA LEU A 312 3.71 12.05 0.73
C LEU A 312 4.83 11.02 0.54
N LEU A 313 5.10 10.20 1.56
CA LEU A 313 6.04 9.08 1.45
C LEU A 313 5.53 8.03 0.47
N PHE A 314 4.22 7.82 0.41
CA PHE A 314 3.59 6.87 -0.51
C PHE A 314 3.65 7.39 -1.96
N ASP A 315 3.47 8.70 -2.18
CA ASP A 315 3.69 9.34 -3.48
C ASP A 315 5.12 9.14 -4.01
N LEU A 316 6.12 9.50 -3.20
CA LEU A 316 7.51 9.30 -3.56
C LEU A 316 7.82 7.81 -3.78
N PHE A 317 7.23 6.92 -2.98
CA PHE A 317 7.39 5.48 -3.14
C PHE A 317 6.86 4.99 -4.50
N ILE A 318 5.64 5.39 -4.89
CA ILE A 318 5.03 5.00 -6.17
C ILE A 318 5.85 5.49 -7.35
N SER A 319 6.32 6.74 -7.33
CA SER A 319 7.18 7.29 -8.39
C SER A 319 8.52 6.53 -8.55
N THR A 320 8.95 5.77 -7.53
CA THR A 320 10.14 4.92 -7.66
C THR A 320 9.90 3.62 -8.42
N LEU A 321 8.65 3.18 -8.51
CA LEU A 321 8.24 1.89 -9.08
C LEU A 321 7.66 2.03 -10.48
N THR A 322 6.79 3.02 -10.66
CA THR A 322 6.00 3.24 -11.88
C THR A 322 6.08 4.70 -12.31
N GLN A 323 5.47 5.03 -13.45
CA GLN A 323 5.29 6.43 -13.89
C GLN A 323 4.14 7.13 -13.17
N GLY A 324 3.54 6.44 -12.21
CA GLY A 324 2.40 6.90 -11.47
C GLY A 324 2.77 7.86 -10.34
N ARG A 325 1.73 8.33 -9.65
CA ARG A 325 1.83 9.24 -8.51
C ARG A 325 0.55 9.20 -7.69
N GLU A 326 0.67 9.60 -6.43
CA GLU A 326 -0.51 9.93 -5.63
C GLU A 326 -0.97 11.35 -5.96
N ARG A 327 -2.28 11.54 -6.00
CA ARG A 327 -2.89 12.78 -6.50
C ARG A 327 -3.66 13.49 -5.42
N ASP A 328 -3.62 14.83 -5.43
CA ASP A 328 -4.54 15.63 -4.65
C ASP A 328 -5.95 15.64 -5.29
N GLU A 329 -6.95 16.18 -4.59
CA GLU A 329 -8.32 16.20 -5.10
C GLU A 329 -8.48 17.00 -6.40
N LYS A 330 -7.70 18.08 -6.59
CA LYS A 330 -7.78 18.92 -7.78
C LYS A 330 -7.24 18.18 -9.01
N GLU A 331 -6.17 17.42 -8.83
CA GLU A 331 -5.61 16.55 -9.85
C GLU A 331 -6.58 15.43 -10.22
N TRP A 332 -7.19 14.76 -9.24
CA TRP A 332 -8.26 13.79 -9.48
C TRP A 332 -9.43 14.40 -10.27
N CYS A 333 -9.91 15.57 -9.84
CA CYS A 333 -10.97 16.32 -10.51
C CYS A 333 -10.63 16.62 -11.98
N LYS A 334 -9.37 16.99 -12.26
CA LYS A 334 -8.89 17.23 -13.62
C LYS A 334 -8.99 15.97 -14.48
N LEU A 335 -8.51 14.82 -13.98
CA LEU A 335 -8.59 13.55 -14.70
C LEU A 335 -10.04 13.15 -15.02
N PHE A 336 -10.94 13.29 -14.06
CA PHE A 336 -12.36 12.95 -14.26
C PHE A 336 -13.00 13.83 -15.34
N LYS A 337 -12.72 15.14 -15.32
CA LYS A 337 -13.22 16.08 -16.34
C LYS A 337 -12.67 15.77 -17.74
N GLU A 338 -11.38 15.47 -17.85
CA GLU A 338 -10.74 15.13 -19.13
C GLU A 338 -11.21 13.78 -19.70
N ALA A 339 -11.56 12.83 -18.82
CA ALA A 339 -12.22 11.59 -19.18
C ALA A 339 -13.74 11.77 -19.45
N GLY A 340 -14.27 12.96 -19.18
CA GLY A 340 -15.63 13.36 -19.49
C GLY A 340 -16.67 12.97 -18.44
N PHE A 341 -16.29 12.57 -17.23
CA PHE A 341 -17.23 12.34 -16.13
C PHE A 341 -17.87 13.66 -15.68
N SER A 342 -19.10 13.58 -15.16
CA SER A 342 -19.93 14.75 -14.84
C SER A 342 -19.80 15.19 -13.39
N ASP A 343 -19.62 14.25 -12.47
CA ASP A 343 -19.53 14.52 -11.03
C ASP A 343 -18.68 13.48 -10.30
N TYR A 344 -18.23 13.79 -9.09
CA TYR A 344 -17.53 12.86 -8.21
C TYR A 344 -17.73 13.20 -6.73
N LYS A 345 -17.52 12.21 -5.87
CA LYS A 345 -17.56 12.34 -4.42
C LYS A 345 -16.38 11.61 -3.79
N VAL A 346 -15.61 12.30 -2.96
CA VAL A 346 -14.49 11.74 -2.20
C VAL A 346 -14.90 11.49 -0.76
N THR A 347 -14.63 10.29 -0.25
CA THR A 347 -14.81 9.92 1.16
C THR A 347 -13.48 9.36 1.70
N SER A 348 -12.92 9.98 2.73
CA SER A 348 -11.69 9.48 3.38
C SER A 348 -11.97 8.16 4.12
N VAL A 349 -11.06 7.19 4.01
CA VAL A 349 -11.12 5.87 4.66
C VAL A 349 -9.73 5.51 5.19
N LEU A 350 -9.65 4.98 6.42
CA LEU A 350 -8.37 4.62 7.08
C LEU A 350 -7.37 5.80 7.22
N ASP A 351 -7.84 7.05 7.12
CA ASP A 351 -7.06 8.31 7.15
C ASP A 351 -5.92 8.47 6.12
N ILE A 352 -5.55 7.42 5.38
CA ILE A 352 -4.51 7.46 4.34
C ILE A 352 -5.02 7.06 2.95
N ARG A 353 -6.23 6.50 2.85
CA ARG A 353 -6.89 6.15 1.58
C ARG A 353 -8.19 6.94 1.44
N SER A 354 -8.75 6.92 0.25
CA SER A 354 -10.07 7.47 -0.04
C SER A 354 -10.84 6.52 -0.94
N VAL A 355 -12.16 6.54 -0.79
CA VAL A 355 -13.10 6.01 -1.78
C VAL A 355 -13.60 7.19 -2.60
N ILE A 356 -13.44 7.12 -3.91
CA ILE A 356 -13.93 8.13 -4.85
C ILE A 356 -15.02 7.50 -5.70
N GLU A 357 -16.25 7.97 -5.55
CA GLU A 357 -17.36 7.63 -6.45
C GLU A 357 -17.34 8.63 -7.61
N VAL A 358 -17.32 8.17 -8.86
CA VAL A 358 -17.26 8.99 -10.07
C VAL A 358 -18.45 8.65 -10.97
N PHE A 359 -19.14 9.67 -11.47
CA PHE A 359 -20.42 9.54 -12.17
C PHE A 359 -20.32 10.00 -13.64
N PRO A 360 -20.75 9.16 -14.62
CA PRO A 360 -20.49 9.37 -16.05
C PRO A 360 -21.22 10.55 -16.71
#